data_AF-A0A7S1TV30-F1
#
_entry.id   AF-A0A7S1TV30-F1
#
_cell.length_a   1.000
_cell.length_b   1.000
_cell.length_c   1.000
_cell.angle_alpha   90.00
_cell.angle_beta   90.00
_cell.angle_gamma   90.00
#
_symmetry.space_group_name_H-M   'P 1'
#
loop_
_entity.id
_entity.type
_entity.pdbx_description
1 polymer ?
#
loop_
_entity_poly.entity_id
_entity_poly.type
_entity_poly.pdbx_seq_one_letter_code
_entity_poly.pdbx_strand_id
1 'polypeptide(L)'
;GCENMMCPKNDDPMTKGVPFKINVEITAAKGQLEGTVDLYFHNTKTALEANGLRTSDADCAARIERLDTVDKAKCEVEVLDRETGAVNYAITIMKWPTLPFQNNLYSHSGEPPMDDFSCDARGVSDDVYSPLCDITSGNDPGDNVFEYVEYSNHGGCDVETGRCTCDRGWNGIDCNDNADTSDALLGHATGPYFTGSLLKLKSLRAPSDKFDVLKVETGSVTRLTVSGKGKTDLLDGPFQVTSSQDSSTFIASQPGLLKVAKGDLEVKEGSLKVVHDDATLAFGDAGNESVLTVKTPIKKLLDVSSSGLITEVDMTAKGDLNVEGQLGLGGTVRMEKGDVVLDDGHIMVKNGVASISGGTHLPDGTPSLVVETKQSGAPVA
;
A
#
# COMPACT_ATOMS: atom_id res chain seq x y z
N GLY A 1 -18.22 -27.77 -38.73
CA GLY A 1 -17.38 -26.59 -38.53
C GLY A 1 -17.01 -26.53 -37.06
N CYS A 2 -15.74 -26.29 -36.74
CA CYS A 2 -15.32 -25.90 -35.39
C CYS A 2 -15.44 -24.37 -35.32
N GLU A 3 -16.66 -23.87 -35.19
CA GLU A 3 -16.96 -22.43 -35.30
C GLU A 3 -17.08 -21.73 -33.94
N ASN A 4 -17.18 -22.49 -32.84
CA ASN A 4 -17.32 -21.96 -31.49
C ASN A 4 -16.09 -22.30 -30.66
N MET A 5 -15.52 -21.30 -29.98
CA MET A 5 -14.52 -21.52 -28.95
C MET A 5 -15.21 -21.96 -27.65
N MET A 6 -14.67 -22.97 -26.98
CA MET A 6 -15.13 -23.33 -25.63
C MET A 6 -14.69 -22.29 -24.63
N CYS A 7 -15.54 -22.04 -23.64
CA CYS A 7 -15.19 -21.13 -22.58
C CYS A 7 -14.40 -21.83 -21.46
N PRO A 8 -13.63 -21.06 -20.68
CA PRO A 8 -13.01 -21.54 -19.47
C PRO A 8 -14.00 -22.31 -18.57
N LYS A 9 -13.52 -23.42 -18.01
CA LYS A 9 -14.29 -24.31 -17.13
C LYS A 9 -13.65 -24.43 -15.76
N ASN A 10 -14.47 -24.57 -14.74
CA ASN A 10 -14.03 -24.92 -13.39
C ASN A 10 -15.17 -25.52 -12.57
N ASP A 11 -14.88 -25.87 -11.32
CA ASP A 11 -15.88 -26.21 -10.32
C ASP A 11 -16.74 -24.99 -9.98
N ASP A 12 -18.01 -25.21 -9.64
CA ASP A 12 -18.83 -24.18 -9.03
C ASP A 12 -18.45 -24.07 -7.55
N PRO A 13 -17.82 -22.97 -7.12
CA PRO A 13 -17.30 -22.82 -5.75
C PRO A 13 -18.41 -22.78 -4.68
N MET A 14 -19.68 -22.67 -5.08
CA MET A 14 -20.83 -22.74 -4.17
C MET A 14 -21.30 -24.17 -3.93
N THR A 15 -20.87 -25.12 -4.77
CA THR A 15 -21.18 -26.54 -4.60
C THR A 15 -20.14 -27.21 -3.68
N LYS A 16 -20.52 -28.36 -3.13
CA LYS A 16 -19.60 -29.18 -2.33
C LYS A 16 -19.37 -30.47 -3.09
N GLY A 17 -18.13 -30.78 -3.41
CA GLY A 17 -17.78 -32.05 -4.04
C GLY A 17 -16.54 -32.69 -3.47
N VAL A 18 -16.16 -33.79 -4.09
CA VAL A 18 -14.89 -34.47 -3.88
C VAL A 18 -14.10 -34.50 -5.20
N PRO A 19 -12.77 -34.57 -5.15
CA PRO A 19 -11.99 -34.77 -6.36
C PRO A 19 -12.34 -36.07 -7.07
N PHE A 20 -12.17 -36.09 -8.38
CA PHE A 20 -12.24 -37.32 -9.18
C PHE A 20 -11.03 -38.21 -8.90
N LYS A 21 -11.25 -39.53 -8.81
CA LYS A 21 -10.24 -40.50 -8.43
C LYS A 21 -10.30 -41.73 -9.32
N ILE A 22 -9.12 -42.24 -9.68
CA ILE A 22 -8.95 -43.53 -10.35
C ILE A 22 -7.85 -44.34 -9.67
N ASN A 23 -7.95 -45.66 -9.75
CA ASN A 23 -6.89 -46.58 -9.39
C ASN A 23 -6.34 -47.21 -10.66
N VAL A 24 -5.01 -47.22 -10.80
CA VAL A 24 -4.31 -47.90 -11.91
C VAL A 24 -3.45 -48.99 -11.32
N GLU A 25 -3.89 -50.23 -11.49
CA GLU A 25 -3.21 -51.42 -10.98
C GLU A 25 -2.35 -52.05 -12.08
N ILE A 26 -1.07 -52.25 -11.80
CA ILE A 26 -0.11 -52.91 -12.70
C ILE A 26 0.41 -54.17 -12.03
N THR A 27 0.20 -55.31 -12.69
CA THR A 27 0.61 -56.62 -12.18
C THR A 27 1.33 -57.44 -13.24
N ALA A 28 2.01 -58.50 -12.82
CA ALA A 28 2.60 -59.50 -13.70
C ALA A 28 2.40 -60.89 -13.12
N ALA A 29 2.18 -61.89 -13.98
CA ALA A 29 2.06 -63.27 -13.52
C ALA A 29 3.43 -63.87 -13.13
N LYS A 30 4.53 -63.40 -13.73
CA LYS A 30 5.90 -63.77 -13.36
C LYS A 30 6.92 -62.75 -13.89
N GLY A 31 8.03 -62.60 -13.18
CA GLY A 31 9.11 -61.70 -13.54
C GLY A 31 8.99 -60.36 -12.81
N GLN A 32 10.12 -59.70 -12.61
CA GLN A 32 10.13 -58.37 -11.99
C GLN A 32 9.71 -57.35 -13.05
N LEU A 33 8.67 -56.56 -12.76
CA LEU A 33 8.20 -55.49 -13.62
C LEU A 33 9.34 -54.50 -13.89
N GLU A 34 9.51 -54.16 -15.16
CA GLU A 34 10.49 -53.19 -15.63
C GLU A 34 9.94 -52.51 -16.90
N GLY A 35 10.19 -51.21 -17.04
CA GLY A 35 9.67 -50.40 -18.14
C GLY A 35 8.48 -49.56 -17.70
N THR A 36 7.60 -49.23 -18.63
CA THR A 36 6.48 -48.31 -18.37
C THR A 36 5.18 -48.81 -18.99
N VAL A 37 4.06 -48.39 -18.41
CA VAL A 37 2.73 -48.51 -19.04
C VAL A 37 2.30 -47.13 -19.56
N ASP A 38 1.64 -47.10 -20.71
CA ASP A 38 1.05 -45.87 -21.24
C ASP A 38 -0.40 -45.75 -20.75
N LEU A 39 -0.70 -44.69 -19.99
CA LEU A 39 -2.05 -44.30 -19.61
C LEU A 39 -2.59 -43.28 -20.62
N TYR A 40 -3.75 -43.55 -21.20
CA TYR A 40 -4.44 -42.68 -22.14
C TYR A 40 -5.70 -42.09 -21.51
N PHE A 41 -5.93 -40.81 -21.77
CA PHE A 41 -7.19 -40.13 -21.48
C PHE A 41 -7.46 -39.07 -22.55
N HIS A 42 -8.64 -39.13 -23.19
CA HIS A 42 -9.09 -38.19 -24.23
C HIS A 42 -8.02 -37.87 -25.30
N ASN A 43 -7.40 -38.93 -25.85
CA ASN A 43 -6.35 -38.88 -26.89
C ASN A 43 -5.03 -38.20 -26.48
N THR A 44 -4.84 -37.92 -25.18
CA THR A 44 -3.54 -37.62 -24.59
C THR A 44 -3.00 -38.85 -23.88
N LYS A 45 -1.69 -38.91 -23.65
CA LYS A 45 -1.07 -40.02 -22.93
C LYS A 45 0.10 -39.62 -22.07
N THR A 46 0.34 -40.41 -21.03
CA THR A 46 1.54 -40.31 -20.19
C THR A 46 2.05 -41.70 -19.83
N ALA A 47 3.34 -41.81 -19.56
CA ALA A 47 3.98 -43.07 -19.19
C ALA A 47 4.13 -43.15 -17.66
N LEU A 48 3.61 -44.22 -17.04
CA LEU A 48 3.80 -44.55 -15.63
C LEU A 48 4.86 -45.64 -15.49
N GLU A 49 5.65 -45.58 -14.41
CA GLU A 49 6.62 -46.62 -14.10
C GLU A 49 5.90 -47.94 -13.78
N ALA A 50 6.29 -49.05 -14.41
CA ALA A 50 5.60 -50.31 -14.21
C ALA A 50 5.90 -50.95 -12.84
N ASN A 51 7.02 -50.57 -12.19
CA ASN A 51 7.44 -51.12 -10.92
C ASN A 51 7.29 -50.12 -9.76
N GLY A 52 6.45 -50.45 -8.78
CA GLY A 52 6.19 -49.62 -7.61
C GLY A 52 7.41 -49.36 -6.71
N LEU A 53 8.45 -50.19 -6.79
CA LEU A 53 9.70 -49.99 -6.03
C LEU A 53 10.62 -48.93 -6.67
N ARG A 54 10.31 -48.47 -7.89
CA ARG A 54 11.14 -47.55 -8.69
C ARG A 54 10.47 -46.19 -8.92
N THR A 55 9.41 -45.91 -8.19
CA THR A 55 8.59 -44.71 -8.36
C THR A 55 8.21 -44.12 -7.00
N SER A 56 7.66 -42.92 -7.00
CA SER A 56 7.22 -42.22 -5.80
C SER A 56 5.89 -41.50 -6.07
N ASP A 57 5.19 -41.11 -5.00
CA ASP A 57 3.97 -40.29 -5.09
C ASP A 57 4.18 -39.03 -5.94
N ALA A 58 5.32 -38.36 -5.75
CA ALA A 58 5.68 -37.15 -6.48
C ALA A 58 5.95 -37.42 -7.96
N ASP A 59 6.64 -38.53 -8.28
CA ASP A 59 6.92 -38.91 -9.67
C ASP A 59 5.66 -39.32 -10.41
N CYS A 60 4.75 -40.04 -9.76
CA CYS A 60 3.43 -40.35 -10.31
C CYS A 60 2.65 -39.08 -10.60
N ALA A 61 2.51 -38.18 -9.62
CA ALA A 61 1.73 -36.95 -9.79
C ALA A 61 2.30 -36.10 -10.94
N ALA A 62 3.63 -35.94 -11.00
CA ALA A 62 4.31 -35.21 -12.07
C ALA A 62 4.14 -35.86 -13.45
N ARG A 63 3.91 -37.18 -13.54
CA ARG A 63 3.62 -37.87 -14.81
C ARG A 63 2.16 -37.69 -15.21
N ILE A 64 1.22 -37.76 -14.26
CA ILE A 64 -0.20 -37.52 -14.54
C ILE A 64 -0.43 -36.08 -15.00
N GLU A 65 0.24 -35.10 -14.40
CA GLU A 65 0.20 -33.68 -14.81
C GLU A 65 0.84 -33.39 -16.20
N ARG A 66 1.32 -34.42 -16.92
CA ARG A 66 1.74 -34.29 -18.34
C ARG A 66 0.61 -34.56 -19.32
N LEU A 67 -0.52 -35.08 -18.86
CA LEU A 67 -1.72 -35.16 -19.67
C LEU A 67 -2.25 -33.73 -19.81
N ASP A 68 -2.36 -33.21 -21.04
CA ASP A 68 -2.87 -31.83 -21.28
C ASP A 68 -4.31 -31.64 -20.75
N THR A 69 -5.00 -32.75 -20.48
CA THR A 69 -6.32 -32.82 -19.88
C THR A 69 -6.31 -32.73 -18.36
N VAL A 70 -5.16 -32.62 -17.68
CA VAL A 70 -5.02 -32.56 -16.22
C VAL A 70 -4.14 -31.37 -15.83
N ASP A 71 -4.63 -30.48 -14.96
CA ASP A 71 -3.86 -29.32 -14.46
C ASP A 71 -3.12 -29.66 -13.16
N LYS A 72 -3.80 -30.36 -12.24
CA LYS A 72 -3.23 -30.75 -10.95
C LYS A 72 -3.69 -32.14 -10.53
N ALA A 73 -2.74 -32.95 -10.09
CA ALA A 73 -2.99 -34.29 -9.55
C ALA A 73 -2.26 -34.52 -8.23
N LYS A 74 -2.76 -35.51 -7.48
CA LYS A 74 -2.09 -36.14 -6.36
C LYS A 74 -2.07 -37.64 -6.63
N CYS A 75 -0.98 -38.32 -6.29
CA CYS A 75 -0.90 -39.77 -6.32
C CYS A 75 -0.54 -40.33 -4.94
N GLU A 76 -0.96 -41.56 -4.70
CA GLU A 76 -0.46 -42.42 -3.63
C GLU A 76 -0.05 -43.77 -4.25
N VAL A 77 1.23 -44.12 -4.11
CA VAL A 77 1.82 -45.34 -4.70
C VAL A 77 1.81 -46.46 -3.66
N GLU A 78 1.07 -47.52 -3.94
CA GLU A 78 1.01 -48.71 -3.10
C GLU A 78 1.70 -49.90 -3.79
N VAL A 79 2.78 -50.41 -3.19
CA VAL A 79 3.43 -51.63 -3.67
C VAL A 79 2.64 -52.84 -3.21
N LEU A 80 1.98 -53.52 -4.15
CA LEU A 80 1.14 -54.70 -3.91
C LEU A 80 1.98 -55.96 -3.71
N ASP A 81 3.11 -56.07 -4.44
CA ASP A 81 4.02 -57.21 -4.33
C ASP A 81 5.48 -56.75 -4.55
N ARG A 82 6.36 -57.08 -3.61
CA ARG A 82 7.78 -56.68 -3.65
C ARG A 82 8.65 -57.60 -4.51
N GLU A 83 8.20 -58.82 -4.82
CA GLU A 83 8.95 -59.75 -5.67
C GLU A 83 8.81 -59.36 -7.14
N THR A 84 7.58 -59.15 -7.59
CA THR A 84 7.28 -58.68 -8.94
C THR A 84 7.42 -57.16 -9.08
N GLY A 85 7.25 -56.40 -7.99
CA GLY A 85 7.16 -54.94 -8.04
C GLY A 85 5.77 -54.43 -8.42
N ALA A 86 4.74 -55.27 -8.36
CA ALA A 86 3.36 -54.89 -8.67
C ALA A 86 2.90 -53.70 -7.82
N VAL A 87 2.09 -52.84 -8.42
CA VAL A 87 1.78 -51.53 -7.86
C VAL A 87 0.35 -51.10 -8.18
N ASN A 88 -0.29 -50.44 -7.22
CA ASN A 88 -1.49 -49.65 -7.43
C ASN A 88 -1.15 -48.17 -7.32
N TYR A 89 -1.54 -47.39 -8.32
CA TYR A 89 -1.50 -45.93 -8.29
C TYR A 89 -2.90 -45.40 -7.97
N ALA A 90 -3.11 -44.94 -6.73
CA ALA A 90 -4.31 -44.21 -6.37
C ALA A 90 -4.15 -42.74 -6.79
N ILE A 91 -4.76 -42.37 -7.92
CA ILE A 91 -4.64 -41.06 -8.54
C ILE A 91 -5.87 -40.23 -8.19
N THR A 92 -5.65 -39.03 -7.68
CA THR A 92 -6.67 -38.02 -7.41
C THR A 92 -6.45 -36.82 -8.32
N ILE A 93 -7.41 -36.51 -9.18
CA ILE A 93 -7.40 -35.32 -10.03
C ILE A 93 -7.92 -34.15 -9.19
N MET A 94 -6.99 -33.32 -8.73
CA MET A 94 -7.30 -32.18 -7.88
C MET A 94 -7.86 -31.01 -8.68
N LYS A 95 -7.47 -30.88 -9.95
CA LYS A 95 -7.93 -29.81 -10.82
C LYS A 95 -7.82 -30.20 -12.30
N TRP A 96 -8.90 -29.95 -13.02
CA TRP A 96 -8.95 -29.99 -14.48
C TRP A 96 -8.48 -28.64 -15.07
N PRO A 97 -7.94 -28.58 -16.31
CA PRO A 97 -7.46 -27.34 -16.92
C PRO A 97 -8.52 -26.22 -16.96
N THR A 98 -8.20 -25.00 -16.53
CA THR A 98 -9.16 -23.89 -16.62
C THR A 98 -9.52 -23.56 -18.07
N LEU A 99 -8.58 -23.71 -19.01
CA LEU A 99 -8.85 -23.71 -20.45
C LEU A 99 -9.02 -25.16 -20.90
N PRO A 100 -10.25 -25.64 -21.15
CA PRO A 100 -10.50 -27.06 -21.36
C PRO A 100 -9.82 -27.60 -22.61
N PHE A 101 -9.03 -28.67 -22.45
CA PHE A 101 -8.52 -29.49 -23.55
C PHE A 101 -9.59 -30.52 -23.98
N GLN A 102 -10.73 -30.01 -24.41
CA GLN A 102 -11.92 -30.79 -24.81
C GLN A 102 -12.31 -30.45 -26.26
N ASN A 103 -13.24 -31.20 -26.83
CA ASN A 103 -13.85 -30.89 -28.12
C ASN A 103 -15.22 -31.57 -28.24
N ASN A 104 -15.79 -31.59 -29.44
CA ASN A 104 -17.08 -32.21 -29.72
C ASN A 104 -17.09 -33.76 -29.63
N LEU A 105 -15.92 -34.39 -29.46
CA LEU A 105 -15.76 -35.83 -29.28
C LEU A 105 -15.36 -36.20 -27.85
N TYR A 106 -14.54 -35.36 -27.22
CA TYR A 106 -13.98 -35.59 -25.88
C TYR A 106 -14.42 -34.47 -24.94
N SER A 107 -15.34 -34.77 -24.02
CA SER A 107 -15.82 -33.82 -23.02
C SER A 107 -16.33 -34.52 -21.77
N HIS A 108 -16.14 -33.92 -20.60
CA HIS A 108 -16.72 -34.36 -19.33
C HIS A 108 -17.14 -33.16 -18.49
N SER A 109 -18.00 -33.42 -17.50
CA SER A 109 -18.51 -32.44 -16.52
C SER A 109 -17.84 -32.57 -15.15
N GLY A 110 -16.72 -33.27 -15.08
CA GLY A 110 -15.91 -33.44 -13.85
C GLY A 110 -15.68 -34.89 -13.47
N GLU A 111 -16.63 -35.75 -13.84
CA GLU A 111 -16.58 -37.21 -13.67
C GLU A 111 -16.61 -37.89 -15.05
N PRO A 112 -15.46 -38.07 -15.72
CA PRO A 112 -15.40 -38.80 -16.98
C PRO A 112 -15.76 -40.28 -16.80
N PRO A 113 -16.45 -40.91 -17.77
CA PRO A 113 -16.64 -42.36 -17.81
C PRO A 113 -15.31 -43.14 -17.74
N MET A 114 -15.31 -44.31 -17.09
CA MET A 114 -14.10 -45.16 -17.04
C MET A 114 -13.64 -45.63 -18.43
N ASP A 115 -14.55 -45.77 -19.38
CA ASP A 115 -14.25 -46.16 -20.77
C ASP A 115 -13.46 -45.08 -21.54
N ASP A 116 -13.37 -43.85 -21.01
CA ASP A 116 -12.53 -42.79 -21.59
C ASP A 116 -11.05 -42.96 -21.26
N PHE A 117 -10.74 -43.83 -20.29
CA PHE A 117 -9.39 -44.18 -19.88
C PHE A 117 -8.99 -45.53 -20.48
N SER A 118 -7.72 -45.66 -20.84
CA SER A 118 -7.15 -46.97 -21.18
C SER A 118 -5.69 -47.05 -20.77
N CYS A 119 -5.24 -48.26 -20.45
CA CYS A 119 -3.86 -48.51 -20.09
C CYS A 119 -3.24 -49.56 -21.01
N ASP A 120 -2.02 -49.30 -21.46
CA ASP A 120 -1.28 -50.14 -22.39
C ASP A 120 0.05 -50.60 -21.80
N ALA A 121 0.17 -51.90 -21.56
CA ALA A 121 1.35 -52.53 -20.96
C ALA A 121 2.45 -52.92 -21.97
N ARG A 122 2.33 -52.55 -23.26
CA ARG A 122 3.34 -52.87 -24.29
C ARG A 122 4.72 -52.24 -24.05
N GLY A 123 4.85 -51.27 -23.15
CA GLY A 123 6.13 -50.68 -22.75
C GLY A 123 6.85 -51.41 -21.61
N VAL A 124 6.27 -52.49 -21.10
CA VAL A 124 6.90 -53.38 -20.11
C VAL A 124 7.88 -54.33 -20.81
N SER A 125 9.00 -54.65 -20.16
CA SER A 125 10.03 -55.55 -20.70
C SER A 125 9.46 -56.91 -21.14
N ASP A 126 9.95 -57.42 -22.29
CA ASP A 126 9.57 -58.73 -22.84
C ASP A 126 9.90 -59.92 -21.91
N ASP A 127 10.79 -59.72 -20.92
CA ASP A 127 11.13 -60.73 -19.91
C ASP A 127 10.04 -60.92 -18.84
N VAL A 128 9.03 -60.03 -18.80
CA VAL A 128 7.89 -60.10 -17.88
C VAL A 128 6.77 -60.91 -18.51
N TYR A 129 6.32 -61.95 -17.80
CA TYR A 129 5.24 -62.81 -18.30
C TYR A 129 3.87 -62.23 -17.98
N SER A 130 3.12 -61.89 -19.03
CA SER A 130 1.73 -61.42 -18.98
C SER A 130 1.52 -60.19 -18.07
N PRO A 131 2.17 -59.05 -18.36
CA PRO A 131 1.88 -57.82 -17.65
C PRO A 131 0.45 -57.37 -17.91
N LEU A 132 -0.25 -56.95 -16.85
CA LEU A 132 -1.61 -56.41 -16.90
C LEU A 132 -1.60 -54.98 -16.37
N CYS A 133 -2.47 -54.15 -16.93
CA CYS A 133 -2.71 -52.81 -16.44
C CYS A 133 -4.21 -52.54 -16.47
N ASP A 134 -4.83 -52.48 -15.29
CA ASP A 134 -6.26 -52.31 -15.12
C ASP A 134 -6.57 -50.96 -14.48
N ILE A 135 -7.63 -50.31 -14.95
CA ILE A 135 -8.09 -49.02 -14.44
C ILE A 135 -9.47 -49.22 -13.82
N THR A 136 -9.64 -48.73 -12.59
CA THR A 136 -10.92 -48.74 -11.90
C THR A 136 -11.22 -47.37 -11.29
N SER A 137 -12.49 -47.09 -11.01
CA SER A 137 -12.86 -45.87 -10.28
C SER A 137 -12.32 -45.92 -8.85
N GLY A 138 -11.76 -44.81 -8.39
CA GLY A 138 -11.39 -44.59 -6.99
C GLY A 138 -12.45 -43.81 -6.21
N ASN A 139 -13.53 -43.37 -6.86
CA ASN A 139 -14.69 -42.74 -6.24
C ASN A 139 -15.71 -43.80 -5.81
N ASP A 140 -16.40 -43.55 -4.69
CA ASP A 140 -17.47 -44.41 -4.22
C ASP A 140 -18.77 -44.16 -5.00
N PRO A 141 -19.63 -45.17 -5.20
CA PRO A 141 -20.93 -44.97 -5.86
C PRO A 141 -21.77 -43.91 -5.13
N GLY A 142 -22.07 -42.82 -5.83
CA GLY A 142 -22.84 -41.69 -5.30
C GLY A 142 -22.02 -40.54 -4.73
N ASP A 143 -20.68 -40.58 -4.87
CA ASP A 143 -19.83 -39.41 -4.65
C ASP A 143 -20.31 -38.23 -5.51
N ASN A 144 -20.40 -37.04 -4.91
CA ASN A 144 -20.60 -35.81 -5.66
C ASN A 144 -19.24 -35.30 -6.12
N VAL A 145 -18.79 -35.70 -7.30
CA VAL A 145 -17.51 -35.25 -7.84
C VAL A 145 -17.58 -33.76 -8.19
N PHE A 146 -16.49 -33.02 -7.97
CA PHE A 146 -16.40 -31.61 -8.38
C PHE A 146 -16.85 -31.42 -9.82
N GLU A 147 -17.64 -30.38 -10.04
CA GLU A 147 -18.18 -30.07 -11.35
C GLU A 147 -17.06 -29.51 -12.24
N TYR A 148 -17.24 -29.62 -13.56
CA TYR A 148 -16.33 -29.05 -14.53
C TYR A 148 -17.13 -28.45 -15.68
N VAL A 149 -17.67 -27.28 -15.39
CA VAL A 149 -18.68 -26.57 -16.17
C VAL A 149 -18.14 -25.23 -16.63
N GLU A 150 -18.68 -24.71 -17.73
CA GLU A 150 -18.25 -23.42 -18.26
C GLU A 150 -18.61 -22.30 -17.28
N TYR A 151 -17.74 -21.29 -17.18
CA TYR A 151 -17.91 -20.09 -16.33
C TYR A 151 -18.35 -20.42 -14.88
N SER A 152 -18.02 -21.60 -14.35
CA SER A 152 -18.37 -22.05 -13.00
C SER A 152 -19.86 -21.87 -12.64
N ASN A 153 -20.77 -21.89 -13.62
CA ASN A 153 -22.19 -21.53 -13.49
C ASN A 153 -22.50 -20.07 -13.07
N HIS A 154 -21.52 -19.17 -13.05
CA HIS A 154 -21.67 -17.76 -12.62
C HIS A 154 -21.35 -16.76 -13.73
N GLY A 155 -21.84 -17.02 -14.93
CA GLY A 155 -21.63 -16.13 -16.06
C GLY A 155 -22.22 -16.65 -17.37
N GLY A 156 -21.68 -16.12 -18.48
CA GLY A 156 -22.00 -16.58 -19.83
C GLY A 156 -20.77 -16.63 -20.72
N CYS A 157 -20.88 -17.41 -21.80
CA CYS A 157 -19.81 -17.60 -22.77
C CYS A 157 -19.99 -16.71 -24.02
N ASP A 158 -18.98 -15.93 -24.35
CA ASP A 158 -18.83 -15.37 -25.70
C ASP A 158 -18.12 -16.42 -26.58
N VAL A 159 -18.92 -17.16 -27.35
CA VAL A 159 -18.45 -18.27 -28.20
C VAL A 159 -17.57 -17.83 -29.38
N GLU A 160 -17.59 -16.54 -29.75
CA GLU A 160 -16.72 -16.01 -30.81
C GLU A 160 -15.30 -15.80 -30.30
N THR A 161 -15.15 -15.41 -29.03
CA THR A 161 -13.85 -15.08 -28.43
C THR A 161 -13.35 -16.12 -27.43
N GLY A 162 -14.20 -17.05 -26.99
CA GLY A 162 -13.90 -18.05 -25.96
C GLY A 162 -13.71 -17.42 -24.58
N ARG A 163 -14.35 -16.29 -24.29
CA ARG A 163 -14.21 -15.55 -23.03
C ARG A 163 -15.49 -15.59 -22.21
N CYS A 164 -15.33 -15.78 -20.90
CA CYS A 164 -16.44 -15.67 -19.96
C CYS A 164 -16.78 -14.20 -19.67
N THR A 165 -18.07 -13.92 -19.57
CA THR A 165 -18.60 -12.71 -18.94
C THR A 165 -19.22 -13.10 -17.62
N CYS A 166 -18.61 -12.68 -16.51
CA CYS A 166 -19.06 -13.10 -15.18
C CYS A 166 -20.26 -12.30 -14.70
N ASP A 167 -21.11 -12.98 -13.92
CA ASP A 167 -22.19 -12.35 -13.20
C ASP A 167 -21.66 -11.39 -12.13
N ARG A 168 -22.52 -10.45 -11.69
CA ARG A 168 -22.10 -9.43 -10.72
C ARG A 168 -21.62 -10.07 -9.42
N GLY A 169 -20.40 -9.73 -9.03
CA GLY A 169 -19.75 -10.24 -7.81
C GLY A 169 -18.85 -11.45 -8.07
N TRP A 170 -18.80 -11.95 -9.31
CA TRP A 170 -17.92 -13.01 -9.75
C TRP A 170 -16.82 -12.47 -10.66
N ASN A 171 -15.64 -13.06 -10.54
CA ASN A 171 -14.41 -12.62 -11.17
C ASN A 171 -13.59 -13.84 -11.63
N GLY A 172 -12.47 -13.58 -12.31
CA GLY A 172 -11.63 -14.61 -12.91
C GLY A 172 -11.99 -14.87 -14.37
N ILE A 173 -11.13 -15.61 -15.07
CA ILE A 173 -11.35 -15.95 -16.48
C ILE A 173 -12.48 -16.98 -16.66
N ASP A 174 -12.79 -17.70 -15.59
CA ASP A 174 -13.76 -18.80 -15.47
C ASP A 174 -14.87 -18.49 -14.47
N CYS A 175 -14.95 -17.26 -13.95
CA CYS A 175 -16.00 -16.83 -13.01
C CYS A 175 -16.11 -17.66 -11.73
N ASN A 176 -15.00 -18.25 -11.28
CA ASN A 176 -14.93 -19.10 -10.10
C ASN A 176 -14.61 -18.34 -8.79
N ASP A 177 -14.41 -17.03 -8.86
CA ASP A 177 -13.95 -16.23 -7.73
C ASP A 177 -14.97 -15.17 -7.34
N ASN A 178 -15.54 -15.28 -6.14
CA ASN A 178 -16.40 -14.27 -5.54
C ASN A 178 -15.74 -13.53 -4.37
N ALA A 179 -14.43 -13.68 -4.20
CA ALA A 179 -13.69 -12.93 -3.19
C ALA A 179 -13.61 -11.46 -3.61
N ASP A 180 -14.36 -10.60 -2.92
CA ASP A 180 -14.33 -9.14 -3.08
C ASP A 180 -13.11 -8.49 -2.36
N THR A 181 -12.00 -9.22 -2.28
CA THR A 181 -10.77 -8.81 -1.58
C THR A 181 -9.64 -8.47 -2.56
N SER A 182 -9.83 -8.74 -3.84
CA SER A 182 -8.83 -8.52 -4.89
C SER A 182 -8.93 -7.09 -5.47
N ASP A 183 -7.79 -6.56 -5.91
CA ASP A 183 -7.75 -5.28 -6.61
C ASP A 183 -8.53 -5.37 -7.94
N ALA A 184 -9.57 -4.57 -8.09
CA ALA A 184 -10.35 -4.50 -9.34
C ALA A 184 -9.50 -4.00 -10.53
N LEU A 185 -8.43 -3.26 -10.27
CA LEU A 185 -7.47 -2.80 -11.28
C LEU A 185 -6.05 -2.80 -10.71
N LEU A 186 -5.24 -3.78 -11.13
CA LEU A 186 -3.83 -3.88 -10.77
C LEU A 186 -2.93 -3.56 -11.97
N GLY A 187 -2.20 -2.45 -11.91
CA GLY A 187 -1.18 -2.08 -12.89
C GLY A 187 0.22 -2.53 -12.43
N HIS A 188 0.76 -3.62 -13.00
CA HIS A 188 2.06 -4.15 -12.63
C HIS A 188 3.06 -4.14 -13.81
N ALA A 189 4.19 -3.45 -13.64
CA ALA A 189 5.32 -3.50 -14.58
C ALA A 189 6.43 -4.39 -14.00
N THR A 190 6.68 -5.54 -14.64
CA THR A 190 7.58 -6.60 -14.15
C THR A 190 9.05 -6.43 -14.56
N GLY A 191 9.35 -5.53 -15.50
CA GLY A 191 10.69 -5.40 -16.09
C GLY A 191 11.59 -4.42 -15.33
N PRO A 192 12.87 -4.75 -15.05
CA PRO A 192 13.79 -3.85 -14.33
C PRO A 192 14.19 -2.60 -15.13
N TYR A 193 13.82 -2.53 -16.41
CA TYR A 193 14.12 -1.44 -17.33
C TYR A 193 12.87 -0.63 -17.73
N PHE A 194 11.77 -0.76 -16.99
CA PHE A 194 10.54 -0.03 -17.30
C PHE A 194 10.76 1.49 -17.17
N THR A 195 10.59 2.20 -18.29
CA THR A 195 10.74 3.67 -18.39
C THR A 195 9.44 4.37 -18.81
N GLY A 196 8.36 3.60 -19.02
CA GLY A 196 7.06 4.08 -19.45
C GLY A 196 6.19 4.60 -18.30
N SER A 197 4.89 4.71 -18.54
CA SER A 197 3.89 5.10 -17.53
C SER A 197 2.95 3.94 -17.26
N LEU A 198 2.72 3.58 -15.99
CA LEU A 198 1.69 2.59 -15.60
C LEU A 198 0.28 3.08 -15.92
N LEU A 199 0.03 4.39 -15.75
CA LEU A 199 -1.21 5.05 -16.14
C LEU A 199 -0.89 6.31 -16.96
N LYS A 200 -1.43 6.39 -18.17
CA LYS A 200 -1.30 7.57 -19.05
C LYS A 200 -2.67 7.99 -19.54
N LEU A 201 -3.13 9.15 -19.09
CA LEU A 201 -4.40 9.75 -19.48
C LEU A 201 -4.12 10.91 -20.44
N LYS A 202 -4.76 10.91 -21.63
CA LYS A 202 -4.59 11.96 -22.65
C LYS A 202 -5.95 12.35 -23.23
N SER A 203 -6.19 13.65 -23.32
CA SER A 203 -7.34 14.21 -24.04
C SER A 203 -6.86 15.02 -25.24
N LEU A 204 -7.63 14.98 -26.34
CA LEU A 204 -7.41 15.85 -27.51
C LEU A 204 -7.96 17.27 -27.28
N ARG A 205 -8.84 17.43 -26.28
CA ARG A 205 -9.43 18.72 -25.94
C ARG A 205 -8.38 19.62 -25.29
N ALA A 206 -8.37 20.90 -25.66
CA ALA A 206 -7.51 21.90 -25.05
C ALA A 206 -7.74 22.03 -23.52
N PRO A 207 -6.71 22.39 -22.72
CA PRO A 207 -6.82 22.51 -21.27
C PRO A 207 -7.98 23.41 -20.82
N SER A 208 -8.86 22.91 -19.95
CA SER A 208 -10.08 23.60 -19.52
C SER A 208 -10.64 23.01 -18.21
N ASP A 209 -11.33 23.84 -17.41
CA ASP A 209 -12.05 23.41 -16.20
C ASP A 209 -13.42 22.77 -16.52
N LYS A 210 -13.74 22.62 -17.80
CA LYS A 210 -15.03 22.06 -18.26
C LYS A 210 -15.08 20.53 -18.26
N PHE A 211 -13.98 19.87 -17.90
CA PHE A 211 -13.88 18.41 -17.81
C PHE A 211 -12.78 18.02 -16.83
N ASP A 212 -12.86 16.80 -16.32
CA ASP A 212 -11.84 16.19 -15.48
C ASP A 212 -11.05 15.16 -16.27
N VAL A 213 -9.73 15.16 -16.12
CA VAL A 213 -8.86 14.08 -16.62
C VAL A 213 -8.88 12.88 -15.67
N LEU A 214 -9.12 13.10 -14.38
CA LEU A 214 -9.30 12.06 -13.37
C LEU A 214 -10.43 12.48 -12.43
N LYS A 215 -11.39 11.57 -12.18
CA LYS A 215 -12.47 11.76 -11.22
C LYS A 215 -12.62 10.47 -10.41
N VAL A 216 -12.54 10.56 -9.09
CA VAL A 216 -12.67 9.42 -8.17
C VAL A 216 -13.93 9.61 -7.34
N GLU A 217 -14.83 8.64 -7.42
CA GLU A 217 -16.12 8.64 -6.73
C GLU A 217 -16.27 7.36 -5.90
N THR A 218 -16.80 7.49 -4.69
CA THR A 218 -17.18 6.36 -3.85
C THR A 218 -18.65 6.50 -3.49
N GLY A 219 -19.47 5.59 -4.00
CA GLY A 219 -20.92 5.79 -4.04
C GLY A 219 -21.25 7.03 -4.89
N SER A 220 -22.02 7.97 -4.33
CA SER A 220 -22.41 9.22 -5.00
C SER A 220 -21.56 10.43 -4.57
N VAL A 221 -20.42 10.21 -3.90
CA VAL A 221 -19.55 11.29 -3.40
C VAL A 221 -18.25 11.32 -4.16
N THR A 222 -17.95 12.47 -4.78
CA THR A 222 -16.65 12.72 -5.39
C THR A 222 -15.61 13.02 -4.32
N ARG A 223 -14.50 12.27 -4.30
CA ARG A 223 -13.43 12.40 -3.30
C ARG A 223 -12.21 13.15 -3.85
N LEU A 224 -11.86 12.89 -5.11
CA LEU A 224 -10.71 13.50 -5.79
C LEU A 224 -11.09 13.86 -7.23
N THR A 225 -10.66 15.04 -7.67
CA THR A 225 -10.70 15.42 -9.09
C THR A 225 -9.36 15.98 -9.54
N VAL A 226 -9.05 15.79 -10.82
CA VAL A 226 -8.01 16.50 -11.54
C VAL A 226 -8.66 17.06 -12.81
N SER A 227 -8.84 18.37 -12.86
CA SER A 227 -9.44 19.05 -14.02
C SER A 227 -8.55 18.97 -15.27
N GLY A 228 -9.11 19.28 -16.43
CA GLY A 228 -8.37 19.40 -17.69
C GLY A 228 -7.29 20.49 -17.70
N LYS A 229 -7.27 21.42 -16.73
CA LYS A 229 -6.15 22.35 -16.51
C LYS A 229 -5.09 21.83 -15.55
N GLY A 230 -5.29 20.67 -14.93
CA GLY A 230 -4.40 20.11 -13.92
C GLY A 230 -4.66 20.61 -12.50
N LYS A 231 -5.75 21.35 -12.26
CA LYS A 231 -6.18 21.67 -10.88
C LYS A 231 -6.64 20.38 -10.20
N THR A 232 -6.03 20.05 -9.07
CA THR A 232 -6.41 18.92 -8.23
C THR A 232 -7.23 19.41 -7.04
N ASP A 233 -8.42 18.85 -6.85
CA ASP A 233 -9.24 19.08 -5.66
C ASP A 233 -9.40 17.78 -4.88
N LEU A 234 -8.92 17.75 -3.64
CA LEU A 234 -9.25 16.72 -2.65
C LEU A 234 -10.48 17.21 -1.86
N LEU A 235 -11.64 16.65 -2.18
CA LEU A 235 -12.94 17.13 -1.72
C LEU A 235 -13.37 16.52 -0.40
N ASP A 236 -12.83 15.35 -0.05
CA ASP A 236 -13.08 14.68 1.23
C ASP A 236 -11.88 13.84 1.68
N GLY A 237 -11.62 13.87 2.99
CA GLY A 237 -10.45 13.25 3.63
C GLY A 237 -9.19 14.14 3.65
N PRO A 238 -8.19 13.77 4.47
CA PRO A 238 -6.94 14.52 4.57
C PRO A 238 -5.95 14.19 3.44
N PHE A 239 -5.18 15.17 3.00
CA PHE A 239 -3.96 14.93 2.24
C PHE A 239 -2.82 14.68 3.22
N GLN A 240 -2.27 13.46 3.25
CA GLN A 240 -1.15 13.09 4.12
C GLN A 240 0.08 12.77 3.28
N VAL A 241 1.22 13.34 3.64
CA VAL A 241 2.53 12.98 3.09
C VAL A 241 3.29 12.24 4.19
N THR A 242 3.47 10.94 4.02
CA THR A 242 4.25 10.09 4.91
C THR A 242 5.42 9.48 4.14
N SER A 243 6.54 9.26 4.81
CA SER A 243 7.70 8.58 4.26
C SER A 243 8.20 7.57 5.28
N SER A 244 8.61 6.40 4.79
CA SER A 244 9.30 5.37 5.59
C SER A 244 10.79 5.67 5.76
N GLN A 245 11.31 6.68 5.06
CA GLN A 245 12.68 7.19 5.18
C GLN A 245 12.65 8.59 5.81
N ASP A 246 13.67 8.93 6.59
CA ASP A 246 13.76 10.03 7.58
C ASP A 246 13.36 11.45 7.14
N SER A 247 12.93 11.68 5.89
CA SER A 247 12.35 12.96 5.48
C SER A 247 11.24 12.80 4.43
N SER A 248 10.14 13.53 4.64
CA SER A 248 9.15 13.86 3.60
C SER A 248 9.30 15.34 3.26
N THR A 249 9.25 15.70 1.97
CA THR A 249 9.29 17.11 1.56
C THR A 249 8.04 17.44 0.75
N PHE A 250 7.33 18.49 1.18
CA PHE A 250 6.32 19.16 0.36
C PHE A 250 6.95 20.43 -0.23
N ILE A 251 7.07 20.49 -1.56
CA ILE A 251 7.68 21.63 -2.27
C ILE A 251 6.58 22.46 -2.92
N ALA A 252 6.54 23.75 -2.57
CA ALA A 252 5.70 24.73 -3.21
C ALA A 252 6.54 25.72 -4.02
N SER A 253 6.59 25.55 -5.34
CA SER A 253 7.49 26.31 -6.23
C SER A 253 6.86 27.55 -6.88
N GLN A 254 5.57 27.80 -6.66
CA GLN A 254 4.87 28.97 -7.22
C GLN A 254 4.25 29.85 -6.12
N PRO A 255 4.09 31.17 -6.35
CA PRO A 255 3.45 32.06 -5.39
C PRO A 255 2.02 31.64 -5.03
N GLY A 256 1.64 31.80 -3.76
CA GLY A 256 0.27 31.57 -3.29
C GLY A 256 -0.14 30.10 -3.14
N LEU A 257 0.81 29.15 -3.18
CA LEU A 257 0.49 27.72 -3.22
C LEU A 257 -0.08 27.16 -1.91
N LEU A 258 0.39 27.63 -0.76
CA LEU A 258 -0.11 27.20 0.56
C LEU A 258 -0.92 28.32 1.18
N LYS A 259 -2.25 28.15 1.17
CA LYS A 259 -3.19 29.03 1.86
C LYS A 259 -4.06 28.22 2.80
N VAL A 260 -3.91 28.43 4.10
CA VAL A 260 -4.80 27.86 5.11
C VAL A 260 -5.96 28.84 5.31
N ALA A 261 -7.10 28.56 4.68
CA ALA A 261 -8.28 29.44 4.78
C ALA A 261 -9.03 29.28 6.11
N LYS A 262 -9.01 28.06 6.68
CA LYS A 262 -9.57 27.70 7.98
C LYS A 262 -8.70 26.62 8.61
N GLY A 263 -8.48 26.69 9.92
CA GLY A 263 -7.60 25.78 10.66
C GLY A 263 -6.19 26.34 10.87
N ASP A 264 -5.31 25.50 11.42
CA ASP A 264 -3.98 25.90 11.87
C ASP A 264 -2.87 25.35 10.97
N LEU A 265 -1.73 26.05 10.95
CA LEU A 265 -0.45 25.50 10.49
C LEU A 265 0.38 25.13 11.73
N GLU A 266 0.41 23.85 12.07
CA GLU A 266 1.18 23.34 13.20
C GLU A 266 2.52 22.73 12.74
N VAL A 267 3.62 23.12 13.39
CA VAL A 267 4.94 22.52 13.20
C VAL A 267 5.32 21.79 14.49
N LYS A 268 5.30 20.45 14.47
CA LYS A 268 5.78 19.61 15.58
C LYS A 268 7.22 19.20 15.32
N GLU A 269 8.06 19.29 16.34
CA GLU A 269 9.44 18.77 16.34
C GLU A 269 10.35 19.35 15.23
N GLY A 270 10.06 20.58 14.78
CA GLY A 270 10.80 21.25 13.71
C GLY A 270 10.84 22.77 13.86
N SER A 271 11.10 23.48 12.76
CA SER A 271 11.12 24.95 12.74
C SER A 271 10.37 25.50 11.51
N LEU A 272 9.70 26.63 11.69
CA LEU A 272 9.20 27.43 10.58
C LEU A 272 10.31 28.39 10.15
N LYS A 273 10.89 28.17 8.97
CA LYS A 273 11.91 29.05 8.38
C LYS A 273 11.31 29.79 7.18
N VAL A 274 11.33 31.11 7.22
CA VAL A 274 10.92 31.96 6.10
C VAL A 274 12.18 32.63 5.54
N VAL A 275 12.49 32.39 4.27
CA VAL A 275 13.72 32.89 3.61
C VAL A 275 13.34 33.63 2.34
N HIS A 276 13.26 34.95 2.42
CA HIS A 276 13.11 35.85 1.28
C HIS A 276 13.46 37.28 1.72
N ASP A 277 13.94 38.12 0.79
CA ASP A 277 14.33 39.51 1.07
C ASP A 277 13.15 40.37 1.57
N ASP A 278 11.92 40.01 1.19
CA ASP A 278 10.66 40.69 1.53
C ASP A 278 9.69 39.81 2.35
N ALA A 279 10.20 38.78 3.02
CA ALA A 279 9.36 37.90 3.82
C ALA A 279 8.66 38.65 4.95
N THR A 280 7.33 38.65 4.96
CA THR A 280 6.53 39.22 6.07
C THR A 280 5.84 38.10 6.83
N LEU A 281 6.11 37.98 8.13
CA LEU A 281 5.27 37.22 9.05
C LEU A 281 4.29 38.20 9.69
N ALA A 282 3.13 38.37 9.06
CA ALA A 282 2.05 39.20 9.58
C ALA A 282 1.12 38.36 10.44
N PHE A 283 0.84 38.84 11.63
CA PHE A 283 -0.19 38.28 12.46
C PHE A 283 -1.44 39.17 12.40
N GLY A 284 -2.61 38.56 12.24
CA GLY A 284 -3.87 39.29 12.16
C GLY A 284 -4.26 39.95 13.48
N ASP A 285 -5.24 40.85 13.42
CA ASP A 285 -5.87 41.44 14.60
C ASP A 285 -6.66 40.36 15.36
N ALA A 286 -6.11 39.86 16.46
CA ALA A 286 -6.71 38.81 17.28
C ALA A 286 -7.65 39.38 18.37
N GLY A 287 -7.95 40.69 18.34
CA GLY A 287 -8.64 41.33 19.46
C GLY A 287 -7.83 41.22 20.76
N ASN A 288 -8.41 40.62 21.81
CA ASN A 288 -7.77 40.43 23.11
C ASN A 288 -6.92 39.15 23.23
N GLU A 289 -6.78 38.35 22.16
CA GLU A 289 -6.02 37.10 22.21
C GLU A 289 -4.52 37.32 21.95
N SER A 290 -3.69 36.51 22.63
CA SER A 290 -2.24 36.55 22.45
C SER A 290 -1.85 36.03 21.07
N VAL A 291 -1.39 36.96 20.23
CA VAL A 291 -1.01 36.74 18.84
C VAL A 291 0.25 35.86 18.69
N LEU A 292 1.13 35.89 19.70
CA LEU A 292 2.30 35.02 19.83
C LEU A 292 2.45 34.64 21.30
N THR A 293 2.36 33.34 21.61
CA THR A 293 2.57 32.81 22.97
C THR A 293 3.71 31.81 22.95
N VAL A 294 4.74 32.01 23.77
CA VAL A 294 5.81 31.02 23.95
C VAL A 294 5.77 30.48 25.36
N LYS A 295 5.54 29.17 25.48
CA LYS A 295 5.29 28.50 26.78
C LYS A 295 6.50 27.73 27.33
N THR A 296 7.66 27.83 26.69
CA THR A 296 8.86 27.07 27.07
C THR A 296 9.98 28.00 27.55
N PRO A 297 10.89 27.53 28.43
CA PRO A 297 12.05 28.30 28.83
C PRO A 297 13.04 28.39 27.67
N ILE A 298 12.90 29.42 26.83
CA ILE A 298 13.82 29.74 25.74
C ILE A 298 14.88 30.71 26.24
N LYS A 299 16.15 30.46 25.87
CA LYS A 299 17.26 31.37 26.14
C LYS A 299 17.17 32.68 25.35
N LYS A 300 16.46 32.67 24.21
CA LYS A 300 16.33 33.81 23.30
C LYS A 300 14.99 33.71 22.55
N LEU A 301 14.16 34.74 22.67
CA LEU A 301 12.84 34.83 22.01
C LEU A 301 12.93 35.39 20.59
N LEU A 302 13.75 36.43 20.41
CA LEU A 302 14.01 37.06 19.12
C LEU A 302 15.51 37.31 18.98
N ASP A 303 16.10 36.90 17.85
CA ASP A 303 17.45 37.25 17.46
C ASP A 303 17.42 37.95 16.11
N VAL A 304 17.73 39.24 16.10
CA VAL A 304 17.88 40.00 14.87
C VAL A 304 19.37 40.11 14.60
N SER A 305 19.87 39.32 13.66
CA SER A 305 21.24 39.39 13.17
C SER A 305 21.20 39.44 11.65
N SER A 306 22.05 40.29 11.07
CA SER A 306 22.18 40.45 9.63
C SER A 306 23.66 40.44 9.27
N SER A 307 23.99 39.87 8.11
CA SER A 307 25.30 40.06 7.49
C SER A 307 25.44 41.42 6.80
N GLY A 308 24.33 42.18 6.68
CA GLY A 308 24.26 43.55 6.14
C GLY A 308 23.97 44.61 7.21
N LEU A 309 23.72 45.85 6.77
CA LEU A 309 23.41 46.98 7.65
C LEU A 309 21.96 46.86 8.17
N ILE A 310 21.78 46.63 9.47
CA ILE A 310 20.49 46.83 10.14
C ILE A 310 20.33 48.33 10.36
N THR A 311 19.44 48.98 9.60
CA THR A 311 19.22 50.44 9.72
C THR A 311 18.32 50.79 10.90
N GLU A 312 17.36 49.94 11.22
CA GLU A 312 16.35 50.20 12.25
C GLU A 312 15.72 48.88 12.72
N VAL A 313 15.47 48.76 14.02
CA VAL A 313 14.65 47.69 14.62
C VAL A 313 13.59 48.38 15.46
N ASP A 314 12.40 48.55 14.90
CA ASP A 314 11.29 49.19 15.59
C ASP A 314 10.41 48.15 16.29
N MET A 315 10.30 48.28 17.60
CA MET A 315 9.27 47.59 18.40
C MET A 315 8.31 48.64 18.94
N THR A 316 7.11 48.72 18.35
CA THR A 316 6.06 49.63 18.81
C THR A 316 4.96 48.85 19.51
N ALA A 317 4.76 49.10 20.81
CA ALA A 317 3.58 48.64 21.54
C ALA A 317 2.52 49.75 21.56
N LYS A 318 1.28 49.47 21.13
CA LYS A 318 0.15 50.41 21.17
C LYS A 318 -0.66 50.33 22.48
N GLY A 319 -0.05 49.82 23.56
CA GLY A 319 -0.68 49.61 24.86
C GLY A 319 0.40 49.42 25.94
N ASP A 320 0.10 48.62 26.96
CA ASP A 320 1.04 48.38 28.05
C ASP A 320 2.16 47.41 27.66
N LEU A 321 3.39 47.73 28.06
CA LEU A 321 4.51 46.79 28.07
C LEU A 321 4.72 46.31 29.50
N ASN A 322 4.21 45.12 29.83
CA ASN A 322 4.46 44.50 31.13
C ASN A 322 5.69 43.58 31.06
N VAL A 323 6.66 43.77 31.95
CA VAL A 323 7.87 42.95 32.05
C VAL A 323 7.95 42.38 33.46
N GLU A 324 7.67 41.08 33.60
CA GLU A 324 7.89 40.35 34.84
C GLU A 324 9.35 39.91 34.92
N GLY A 325 10.16 40.64 35.70
CA GLY A 325 11.60 40.37 35.88
C GLY A 325 12.48 41.58 35.59
N GLN A 326 13.44 41.44 34.66
CA GLN A 326 14.41 42.50 34.36
C GLN A 326 14.31 42.93 32.89
N LEU A 327 14.19 44.25 32.66
CA LEU A 327 14.37 44.87 31.35
C LEU A 327 15.79 45.45 31.24
N GLY A 328 16.63 44.88 30.39
CA GLY A 328 17.97 45.38 30.10
C GLY A 328 18.00 46.14 28.77
N LEU A 329 18.34 47.43 28.78
CA LEU A 329 18.45 48.25 27.58
C LEU A 329 19.89 48.76 27.44
N GLY A 330 20.53 48.49 26.31
CA GLY A 330 21.90 48.91 26.01
C GLY A 330 22.02 50.35 25.47
N GLY A 331 20.93 51.13 25.52
CA GLY A 331 20.83 52.46 24.94
C GLY A 331 20.06 53.43 25.85
N THR A 332 19.51 54.50 25.27
CA THR A 332 18.76 55.52 26.00
C THR A 332 17.29 55.13 26.17
N VAL A 333 16.76 55.28 27.37
CA VAL A 333 15.32 55.28 27.62
C VAL A 333 14.83 56.72 27.63
N ARG A 334 13.88 57.06 26.76
CA ARG A 334 13.25 58.38 26.69
C ARG A 334 11.75 58.22 26.87
N MET A 335 11.20 58.84 27.92
CA MET A 335 9.75 59.00 28.07
C MET A 335 9.38 60.43 27.75
N GLU A 336 8.51 60.64 26.76
CA GLU A 336 8.11 61.99 26.35
C GLU A 336 6.95 62.54 27.17
N LYS A 337 6.06 61.66 27.64
CA LYS A 337 4.88 61.98 28.45
C LYS A 337 4.58 60.81 29.41
N GLY A 338 4.06 61.12 30.59
CA GLY A 338 3.72 60.14 31.63
C GLY A 338 4.66 60.17 32.82
N ASP A 339 4.36 59.32 33.80
CA ASP A 339 5.08 59.26 35.08
C ASP A 339 5.96 58.00 35.15
N VAL A 340 7.11 58.10 35.83
CA VAL A 340 7.86 56.93 36.31
C VAL A 340 7.45 56.68 37.76
N VAL A 341 6.78 55.57 38.03
CA VAL A 341 6.45 55.14 39.39
C VAL A 341 7.29 53.92 39.75
N LEU A 342 7.96 53.98 40.90
CA LEU A 342 8.74 52.87 41.45
C LEU A 342 8.09 52.46 42.77
N ASP A 343 7.53 51.26 42.81
CA ASP A 343 7.02 50.64 44.03
C ASP A 343 8.12 49.74 44.60
N ASP A 344 8.55 50.00 45.85
CA ASP A 344 9.65 49.30 46.52
C ASP A 344 11.00 49.23 45.76
N GLY A 345 11.26 50.20 44.87
CA GLY A 345 12.43 50.27 43.99
C GLY A 345 13.42 51.40 44.30
N HIS A 346 14.56 51.42 43.59
CA HIS A 346 15.51 52.53 43.62
C HIS A 346 16.11 52.79 42.23
N ILE A 347 16.51 54.03 41.98
CA ILE A 347 17.28 54.42 40.78
C ILE A 347 18.76 54.44 41.15
N MET A 348 19.57 53.64 40.46
CA MET A 348 21.03 53.65 40.62
C MET A 348 21.69 54.19 39.35
N VAL A 349 22.40 55.31 39.48
CA VAL A 349 23.22 55.86 38.38
C VAL A 349 24.68 55.54 38.66
N LYS A 350 25.29 54.70 37.81
CA LYS A 350 26.73 54.41 37.86
C LYS A 350 27.43 55.23 36.78
N ASN A 351 28.47 55.97 37.15
CA ASN A 351 29.34 56.73 36.23
C ASN A 351 28.56 57.73 35.34
N GLY A 352 27.54 58.39 35.89
CA GLY A 352 26.70 59.35 35.15
C GLY A 352 26.13 60.46 36.03
N VAL A 353 25.30 61.32 35.44
CA VAL A 353 24.64 62.44 36.11
C VAL A 353 23.15 62.18 36.18
N ALA A 354 22.57 62.31 37.38
CA ALA A 354 21.12 62.41 37.57
C ALA A 354 20.75 63.89 37.68
N SER A 355 19.85 64.37 36.82
CA SER A 355 19.30 65.72 36.89
C SER A 355 17.78 65.66 36.97
N ILE A 356 17.19 66.32 37.96
CA ILE A 356 15.74 66.48 38.11
C ILE A 356 15.42 67.96 37.90
N SER A 357 14.53 68.26 36.97
CA SER A 357 14.04 69.62 36.69
C SER A 357 12.52 69.60 36.68
N GLY A 358 11.87 70.59 37.32
CA GLY A 358 10.41 70.70 37.34
C GLY A 358 9.75 70.58 38.73
N GLY A 359 10.54 70.45 39.80
CA GLY A 359 10.04 70.34 41.18
C GLY A 359 9.83 68.89 41.59
N THR A 360 10.28 68.55 42.80
CA THR A 360 10.05 67.24 43.43
C THR A 360 8.88 67.36 44.40
N HIS A 361 7.83 66.55 44.21
CA HIS A 361 6.77 66.39 45.20
C HIS A 361 6.99 65.07 45.93
N LEU A 362 7.14 65.13 47.26
CA LEU A 362 7.39 63.99 48.14
C LEU A 362 6.23 63.93 49.14
N PRO A 363 5.24 63.08 48.93
CA PRO A 363 4.13 62.94 49.85
C PRO A 363 4.56 62.10 51.07
N ASP A 364 4.37 62.67 52.25
CA ASP A 364 4.39 62.05 53.59
C ASP A 364 5.62 61.19 53.95
N GLY A 365 6.62 61.85 54.53
CA GLY A 365 7.79 61.27 55.18
C GLY A 365 8.96 62.25 55.09
N THR A 366 9.67 62.52 56.20
CA THR A 366 10.82 63.44 56.21
C THR A 366 11.84 63.00 55.15
N PRO A 367 12.03 63.77 54.06
CA PRO A 367 12.93 63.35 53.01
C PRO A 367 14.37 63.74 53.37
N SER A 368 15.27 62.77 53.34
CA SER A 368 16.71 63.03 53.36
C SER A 368 17.29 62.67 52.00
N LEU A 369 17.66 63.68 51.21
CA LEU A 369 18.60 63.47 50.11
C LEU A 369 19.98 63.32 50.74
N VAL A 370 20.37 62.08 51.04
CA VAL A 370 21.72 61.79 51.54
C VAL A 370 22.64 61.62 50.34
N VAL A 371 23.42 62.66 50.03
CA VAL A 371 24.50 62.57 49.04
C VAL A 371 25.76 62.09 49.76
N GLU A 372 26.02 60.78 49.75
CA GLU A 372 27.31 60.26 50.22
C GLU A 372 28.34 60.28 49.09
N THR A 373 29.29 61.22 49.16
CA THR A 373 30.46 61.22 48.27
C THR A 373 31.58 60.39 48.90
N LYS A 374 31.91 59.23 48.33
CA LYS A 374 33.20 58.56 48.63
C LYS A 374 34.32 59.26 47.85
N GLN A 375 35.12 60.10 48.51
CA GLN A 375 36.43 60.51 48.00
C GLN A 375 37.40 59.34 48.15
N SER A 376 37.89 58.77 47.04
CA SER A 376 39.06 57.88 47.06
C SER A 376 40.31 58.75 47.23
N GLY A 377 40.80 58.88 48.47
CA GLY A 377 42.10 59.48 48.72
C GLY A 377 43.21 58.58 48.16
N ALA A 378 43.98 59.09 47.19
CA ALA A 378 45.30 58.58 46.91
C ALA A 378 46.26 59.02 48.04
N PRO A 379 47.11 58.14 48.59
CA PRO A 379 48.15 58.58 49.52
C PRO A 379 49.26 59.31 48.75
N VAL A 380 49.64 60.48 49.26
CA VAL A 380 50.82 61.25 48.81
C VAL A 380 51.99 60.97 49.75
N ALA A 381 53.16 60.80 49.13
CA ALA A 381 54.51 60.46 49.62
C ALA A 381 54.78 58.97 49.89
#